data_AF-A0A399XSC4-F1
#
_entry.id   AF-A0A399XSC4-F1
#
_cell.length_a   1.000
_cell.length_b   1.000
_cell.length_c   1.000
_cell.angle_alpha   90.00
_cell.angle_beta   90.00
_cell.angle_gamma   90.00
#
_symmetry.space_group_name_H-M   'P 1'
#
loop_
_entity.id
_entity.type
_entity.pdbx_description
1 polymer ?
#
loop_
_entity_poly.entity_id
_entity_poly.type
_entity_poly.pdbx_seq_one_letter_code
_entity_poly.pdbx_strand_id
1 'polypeptide(L)'
;MELTRRAIVDGAVGPFDDYCDGYGNAGASGVGYISALTLSTGKVEKKYDDVLEGIVSYDRAEANGAYIGQINMIAASSFCGLNGAVWGYDIARHDAIGAQEPMFTAEHFGEALPVYSVDPLLDAAERLFGKNESRRFPLLPGAHVICATKSATVPGPTTVWSTIALAIAADRDRDSSLFIEDCGHFEVSGETEAVERLSTMLSNVATSVALCGEDQGVRYEKVFAGFRTEAIPEGYVGCALTCAPYLVLAKNAIPNGQPPSSLLDLSLTDWEAAIGLE
;
A
#
# COMPACT_ATOMS: atom_id res chain seq x y z
N MET A 1 21.56 -19.33 2.22
CA MET A 1 21.71 -17.86 2.10
C MET A 1 20.92 -17.27 3.24
N GLU A 2 21.58 -16.48 4.09
CA GLU A 2 20.89 -15.79 5.19
C GLU A 2 20.21 -14.54 4.59
N LEU A 3 18.88 -14.44 4.72
CA LEU A 3 18.08 -13.36 4.17
C LEU A 3 18.13 -12.13 5.10
N THR A 4 19.31 -11.53 5.20
CA THR A 4 19.43 -10.26 5.94
C THR A 4 18.66 -9.14 5.23
N ARG A 5 18.20 -8.13 5.98
CA ARG A 5 17.52 -6.97 5.41
C ARG A 5 18.33 -6.30 4.28
N ARG A 6 19.65 -6.22 4.45
CA ARG A 6 20.59 -5.76 3.41
C ARG A 6 20.50 -6.60 2.14
N ALA A 7 20.60 -7.92 2.26
CA ALA A 7 20.53 -8.83 1.10
C ALA A 7 19.17 -8.79 0.39
N ILE A 8 18.08 -8.59 1.14
CA ILE A 8 16.73 -8.40 0.58
C ILE A 8 16.70 -7.17 -0.32
N VAL A 9 17.15 -6.01 0.19
CA VAL A 9 17.11 -4.74 -0.54
C VAL A 9 18.06 -4.77 -1.74
N ASP A 10 19.27 -5.30 -1.57
CA ASP A 10 20.22 -5.48 -2.68
C ASP A 10 19.66 -6.41 -3.78
N GLY A 11 18.81 -7.36 -3.41
CA GLY A 11 18.14 -8.31 -4.29
C GLY A 11 16.80 -7.83 -4.88
N ALA A 12 16.35 -6.62 -4.55
CA ALA A 12 15.04 -6.10 -4.93
C ALA A 12 15.13 -4.98 -5.98
N VAL A 13 16.07 -5.09 -6.93
CA VAL A 13 16.26 -4.11 -8.02
C VAL A 13 15.98 -4.78 -9.37
N GLY A 14 15.13 -4.15 -10.18
CA GLY A 14 14.74 -4.61 -11.49
C GLY A 14 15.71 -4.21 -12.60
N PRO A 15 15.46 -4.65 -13.85
CA PRO A 15 16.33 -4.35 -14.97
C PRO A 15 16.11 -2.96 -15.57
N PHE A 16 15.04 -2.24 -15.17
CA PHE A 16 14.64 -0.97 -15.76
C PHE A 16 15.21 0.22 -15.00
N ASP A 17 15.53 1.28 -15.74
CA ASP A 17 16.17 2.45 -15.18
C ASP A 17 15.15 3.32 -14.42
N ASP A 18 13.96 3.55 -15.01
CA ASP A 18 12.96 4.50 -14.50
C ASP A 18 11.61 3.85 -14.10
N TYR A 19 11.50 2.52 -14.17
CA TYR A 19 10.27 1.80 -13.82
C TYR A 19 10.55 0.76 -12.74
N CYS A 20 9.72 0.75 -11.70
CA CYS A 20 9.60 -0.43 -10.87
C CYS A 20 8.96 -1.56 -11.68
N ASP A 21 9.19 -2.81 -11.29
CA ASP A 21 8.57 -3.98 -11.96
C ASP A 21 8.02 -4.96 -10.92
N GLY A 22 7.13 -5.86 -11.33
CA GLY A 22 6.57 -6.89 -10.46
C GLY A 22 7.64 -7.86 -9.98
N TYR A 23 7.62 -8.20 -8.68
CA TYR A 23 8.47 -9.25 -8.15
C TYR A 23 8.18 -10.59 -8.85
N GLY A 24 9.26 -11.30 -9.22
CA GLY A 24 9.18 -12.56 -9.97
C GLY A 24 9.28 -12.38 -11.49
N ASN A 25 9.26 -11.15 -12.01
CA ASN A 25 9.55 -10.89 -13.42
C ASN A 25 11.05 -11.07 -13.72
N ALA A 26 11.37 -11.38 -14.97
CA ALA A 26 12.74 -11.68 -15.39
C ALA A 26 13.64 -10.43 -15.28
N GLY A 27 14.83 -10.60 -14.71
CA GLY A 27 15.83 -9.54 -14.60
C GLY A 27 15.95 -8.89 -13.23
N ALA A 28 15.18 -9.34 -12.22
CA ALA A 28 15.43 -8.97 -10.82
C ALA A 28 16.84 -9.41 -10.37
N SER A 29 17.50 -8.57 -9.56
CA SER A 29 18.85 -8.82 -9.06
C SER A 29 18.95 -10.01 -8.09
N GLY A 30 17.84 -10.39 -7.45
CA GLY A 30 17.80 -11.47 -6.48
C GLY A 30 16.37 -11.90 -6.13
N VAL A 31 16.22 -12.40 -4.90
CA VAL A 31 14.96 -12.97 -4.37
C VAL A 31 14.19 -11.99 -3.48
N GLY A 32 14.66 -10.76 -3.36
CA GLY A 32 14.04 -9.73 -2.53
C GLY A 32 12.92 -9.02 -3.26
N TYR A 33 11.94 -8.51 -2.51
CA TYR A 33 10.93 -7.58 -3.03
C TYR A 33 10.66 -6.45 -2.06
N ILE A 34 10.10 -5.38 -2.60
CA ILE A 34 9.59 -4.25 -1.86
C ILE A 34 8.06 -4.26 -1.96
N SER A 35 7.38 -3.95 -0.86
CA SER A 35 5.95 -3.63 -0.87
C SER A 35 5.75 -2.13 -0.62
N ALA A 36 4.85 -1.51 -1.36
CA ALA A 36 4.43 -0.12 -1.16
C ALA A 36 2.91 -0.08 -1.00
N LEU A 37 2.37 0.75 -0.11
CA LEU A 37 0.93 0.76 0.19
C LEU A 37 0.23 1.85 -0.62
N THR A 38 -0.92 1.52 -1.21
CA THR A 38 -1.74 2.46 -1.97
C THR A 38 -3.21 2.34 -1.58
N LEU A 39 -3.88 3.48 -1.47
CA LEU A 39 -5.31 3.60 -1.21
C LEU A 39 -5.87 4.72 -2.07
N SER A 40 -6.92 4.42 -2.82
CA SER A 40 -7.53 5.40 -3.72
C SER A 40 -9.00 5.11 -3.99
N THR A 41 -9.64 6.10 -4.60
CA THR A 41 -10.99 6.00 -5.13
C THR A 41 -11.02 6.59 -6.54
N GLY A 42 -11.98 6.17 -7.34
CA GLY A 42 -12.25 6.70 -8.66
C GLY A 42 -13.74 6.75 -8.92
N LYS A 43 -14.20 7.72 -9.72
CA LYS A 43 -15.59 7.78 -10.16
C LYS A 43 -15.72 8.17 -11.61
N VAL A 44 -16.82 7.78 -12.23
CA VAL A 44 -17.18 8.13 -13.60
C VAL A 44 -18.67 8.48 -13.68
N GLU A 45 -19.02 9.38 -14.58
CA GLU A 45 -20.41 9.78 -14.83
C GLU A 45 -21.14 8.67 -15.59
N LYS A 46 -22.41 8.45 -15.24
CA LYS A 46 -23.29 7.46 -15.87
C LYS A 46 -23.72 7.92 -17.25
N LYS A 47 -22.94 7.58 -18.27
CA LYS A 47 -23.17 7.94 -19.68
C LYS A 47 -23.25 6.73 -20.59
N TYR A 48 -22.93 5.55 -20.07
CA TYR A 48 -22.72 4.33 -20.81
C TYR A 48 -23.47 3.19 -20.12
N ASP A 49 -23.02 1.96 -20.32
CA ASP A 49 -23.51 0.81 -19.57
C ASP A 49 -22.69 0.58 -18.29
N ASP A 50 -23.29 -0.17 -17.36
CA ASP A 50 -22.72 -0.44 -16.04
C ASP A 50 -21.34 -1.14 -16.11
N VAL A 51 -21.06 -1.91 -17.18
CA VAL A 51 -19.77 -2.61 -17.33
C VAL A 51 -18.67 -1.61 -17.68
N LEU A 52 -18.91 -0.75 -18.66
CA LEU A 52 -17.95 0.29 -19.05
C LEU A 52 -17.66 1.23 -17.87
N GLU A 53 -18.70 1.64 -17.16
CA GLU A 53 -18.56 2.55 -16.02
C GLU A 53 -17.83 1.88 -14.85
N GLY A 54 -18.06 0.58 -14.65
CA GLY A 54 -17.31 -0.20 -13.67
C GLY A 54 -15.82 -0.29 -14.01
N ILE A 55 -15.48 -0.54 -15.28
CA ILE A 55 -14.09 -0.57 -15.75
C ILE A 55 -13.43 0.80 -15.58
N VAL A 56 -14.06 1.86 -16.07
CA VAL A 56 -13.45 3.20 -16.06
C VAL A 56 -13.32 3.77 -14.65
N SER A 57 -14.26 3.49 -13.74
CA SER A 57 -14.13 3.90 -12.34
C SER A 57 -12.98 3.17 -11.62
N TYR A 58 -12.77 1.89 -11.94
CA TYR A 58 -11.64 1.10 -11.45
C TYR A 58 -10.30 1.64 -11.96
N ASP A 59 -10.14 1.82 -13.28
CA ASP A 59 -8.92 2.38 -13.88
C ASP A 59 -8.59 3.77 -13.31
N ARG A 60 -9.61 4.58 -13.03
CA ARG A 60 -9.42 5.88 -12.36
C ARG A 60 -8.90 5.72 -10.94
N ALA A 61 -9.39 4.74 -10.19
CA ALA A 61 -8.87 4.45 -8.86
C ALA A 61 -7.37 4.10 -8.93
N GLU A 62 -6.93 3.29 -9.90
CA GLU A 62 -5.50 2.99 -10.09
C GLU A 62 -4.62 4.22 -10.40
N ALA A 63 -5.21 5.26 -11.00
CA ALA A 63 -4.48 6.45 -11.46
C ALA A 63 -4.54 7.67 -10.51
N ASN A 64 -5.54 7.74 -9.62
CA ASN A 64 -5.83 8.94 -8.82
C ASN A 64 -4.92 9.13 -7.59
N GLY A 65 -4.34 8.06 -7.05
CA GLY A 65 -3.41 8.11 -5.93
C GLY A 65 -1.95 8.05 -6.37
N ALA A 66 -1.14 7.29 -5.63
CA ALA A 66 0.14 6.80 -6.13
C ALA A 66 -0.11 6.02 -7.43
N TYR A 67 0.57 6.41 -8.50
CA TYR A 67 0.23 5.93 -9.85
C TYR A 67 0.61 4.45 -10.04
N ILE A 68 -0.39 3.58 -10.04
CA ILE A 68 -0.24 2.13 -10.28
C ILE A 68 -1.00 1.64 -11.51
N GLY A 69 -1.55 2.54 -12.31
CA GLY A 69 -2.32 2.19 -13.52
C GLY A 69 -1.46 1.56 -14.62
N GLN A 70 -2.15 0.94 -15.58
CA GLN A 70 -1.57 0.27 -16.75
C GLN A 70 -0.76 -1.00 -16.44
N ILE A 71 -1.00 -1.65 -15.30
CA ILE A 71 -0.40 -2.94 -14.95
C ILE A 71 -1.39 -4.09 -15.16
N ASN A 72 -0.89 -5.31 -15.24
CA ASN A 72 -1.69 -6.52 -15.08
C ASN A 72 -1.64 -6.92 -13.60
N MET A 73 -2.64 -6.48 -12.83
CA MET A 73 -2.73 -6.76 -11.40
C MET A 73 -3.12 -8.22 -11.13
N ILE A 74 -2.32 -8.93 -10.34
CA ILE A 74 -2.57 -10.32 -9.93
C ILE A 74 -2.78 -10.35 -8.43
N ALA A 75 -4.00 -10.65 -8.00
CA ALA A 75 -4.32 -10.74 -6.58
C ALA A 75 -3.59 -11.92 -5.90
N ALA A 76 -2.96 -11.65 -4.76
CA ALA A 76 -2.34 -12.63 -3.88
C ALA A 76 -2.82 -12.47 -2.44
N SER A 77 -2.48 -13.45 -1.60
CA SER A 77 -2.66 -13.34 -0.15
C SER A 77 -1.74 -12.26 0.44
N SER A 78 -2.20 -11.66 1.53
CA SER A 78 -1.79 -10.34 1.99
C SER A 78 -0.61 -10.37 2.98
N PHE A 79 0.59 -10.81 2.58
CA PHE A 79 1.75 -10.91 3.48
C PHE A 79 3.03 -10.26 2.93
N CYS A 80 3.76 -9.54 3.79
CA CYS A 80 5.15 -9.13 3.55
C CYS A 80 6.08 -10.04 4.36
N GLY A 81 6.62 -11.04 3.68
CA GLY A 81 7.39 -12.13 4.26
C GLY A 81 8.88 -11.84 4.50
N LEU A 82 9.62 -12.89 4.80
CA LEU A 82 11.02 -12.83 5.22
C LEU A 82 11.96 -12.29 4.12
N ASN A 83 11.55 -12.35 2.86
CA ASN A 83 12.27 -11.78 1.71
C ASN A 83 11.65 -10.45 1.22
N GLY A 84 10.75 -9.85 2.00
CA GLY A 84 10.08 -8.58 1.68
C GLY A 84 10.53 -7.44 2.59
N ALA A 85 10.69 -6.24 2.04
CA ALA A 85 10.83 -4.99 2.79
C ALA A 85 9.72 -4.00 2.40
N VAL A 86 9.39 -3.04 3.27
CA VAL A 86 8.32 -2.08 3.04
C VAL A 86 8.89 -0.69 2.75
N TRP A 87 8.50 -0.11 1.59
CA TRP A 87 8.85 1.26 1.24
C TRP A 87 8.21 2.27 2.21
N GLY A 88 8.98 3.23 2.68
CA GLY A 88 8.52 4.20 3.68
C GLY A 88 8.59 3.70 5.13
N TYR A 89 8.80 2.40 5.38
CA TYR A 89 9.00 1.84 6.72
C TYR A 89 10.41 1.29 6.93
N ASP A 90 10.80 0.29 6.12
CA ASP A 90 12.11 -0.36 6.20
C ASP A 90 13.19 0.41 5.46
N ILE A 91 12.85 0.92 4.28
CA ILE A 91 13.75 1.64 3.38
C ILE A 91 13.13 2.97 2.97
N ALA A 92 13.97 3.98 2.73
CA ALA A 92 13.55 5.35 2.49
C ALA A 92 12.47 5.75 3.52
N ARG A 93 12.80 5.57 4.81
CA ARG A 93 11.83 5.59 5.89
C ARG A 93 11.19 6.98 5.97
N HIS A 94 9.86 7.04 5.92
CA HIS A 94 9.16 8.31 5.98
C HIS A 94 9.46 9.01 7.31
N ASP A 95 9.77 10.32 7.26
CA ASP A 95 10.29 11.09 8.39
C ASP A 95 9.35 11.09 9.63
N ALA A 96 8.04 11.02 9.40
CA ALA A 96 7.03 10.89 10.47
C ALA A 96 7.00 9.51 11.17
N ILE A 97 7.57 8.44 10.58
CA ILE A 97 7.53 7.09 11.17
C ILE A 97 8.40 7.04 12.41
N GLY A 98 7.77 6.79 13.57
CA GLY A 98 8.42 6.79 14.89
C GLY A 98 8.19 8.06 15.70
N ALA A 99 7.64 9.11 15.09
CA ALA A 99 7.19 10.33 15.77
C ALA A 99 5.66 10.38 15.94
N GLN A 100 4.92 9.44 15.34
CA GLN A 100 3.48 9.33 15.47
C GLN A 100 3.07 8.88 16.87
N GLU A 101 1.97 9.45 17.36
CA GLU A 101 1.21 8.87 18.47
C GLU A 101 0.23 7.81 17.95
N PRO A 102 -0.03 6.72 18.71
CA PRO A 102 -1.08 5.77 18.33
C PRO A 102 -2.45 6.47 18.25
N MET A 103 -3.21 6.19 17.21
CA MET A 103 -4.61 6.63 17.09
C MET A 103 -5.49 5.94 18.14
N PHE A 104 -5.24 4.66 18.37
CA PHE A 104 -5.87 3.83 19.39
C PHE A 104 -5.03 2.56 19.63
N THR A 105 -5.50 1.71 20.53
CA THR A 105 -4.87 0.42 20.86
C THR A 105 -5.88 -0.70 20.67
N ALA A 106 -5.46 -1.75 19.97
CA ALA A 106 -6.17 -3.02 19.91
C ALA A 106 -5.59 -4.02 20.92
N GLU A 107 -6.27 -5.13 21.16
CA GLU A 107 -5.74 -6.24 21.95
C GLU A 107 -5.16 -7.30 21.01
N HIS A 108 -3.97 -7.84 21.34
CA HIS A 108 -3.35 -8.96 20.63
C HIS A 108 -2.63 -9.87 21.62
N PHE A 109 -3.03 -11.14 21.73
CA PHE A 109 -2.50 -12.06 22.74
C PHE A 109 -2.56 -11.52 24.18
N GLY A 110 -3.60 -10.75 24.51
CA GLY A 110 -3.75 -10.10 25.82
C GLY A 110 -2.78 -8.92 26.08
N GLU A 111 -2.05 -8.47 25.05
CA GLU A 111 -1.17 -7.31 25.10
C GLU A 111 -1.73 -6.16 24.26
N ALA A 112 -1.30 -4.94 24.58
CA ALA A 112 -1.66 -3.74 23.84
C ALA A 112 -0.95 -3.71 22.48
N LEU A 113 -1.73 -3.70 21.40
CA LEU A 113 -1.25 -3.51 20.03
C LEU A 113 -1.54 -2.08 19.57
N PRO A 114 -0.53 -1.19 19.52
CA PRO A 114 -0.74 0.19 19.09
C PRO A 114 -1.05 0.27 17.59
N VAL A 115 -2.05 1.10 17.24
CA VAL A 115 -2.48 1.34 15.86
C VAL A 115 -2.18 2.80 15.49
N TYR A 116 -1.36 2.99 14.47
CA TYR A 116 -0.89 4.28 13.94
C TYR A 116 -1.56 4.61 12.61
N SER A 117 -1.51 5.88 12.19
CA SER A 117 -1.97 6.24 10.85
C SER A 117 -1.07 5.64 9.78
N VAL A 118 -1.69 5.09 8.73
CA VAL A 118 -1.01 4.62 7.52
C VAL A 118 -0.61 5.74 6.57
N ASP A 119 -1.08 6.98 6.78
CA ASP A 119 -0.87 8.08 5.83
C ASP A 119 0.60 8.31 5.45
N PRO A 120 1.59 8.23 6.37
CA PRO A 120 3.01 8.32 5.99
C PRO A 120 3.48 7.25 5.01
N LEU A 121 2.91 6.04 5.06
CA LEU A 121 3.25 4.96 4.14
C LEU A 121 2.57 5.15 2.76
N LEU A 122 1.36 5.72 2.74
CA LEU A 122 0.69 6.11 1.50
C LEU A 122 1.41 7.25 0.80
N ASP A 123 1.84 8.27 1.56
CA ASP A 123 2.66 9.37 1.07
C ASP A 123 3.99 8.86 0.51
N ALA A 124 4.64 7.93 1.20
CA ALA A 124 5.88 7.31 0.73
C ALA A 124 5.70 6.60 -0.63
N ALA A 125 4.61 5.86 -0.82
CA ALA A 125 4.31 5.21 -2.09
C ALA A 125 4.03 6.23 -3.21
N GLU A 126 3.29 7.30 -2.90
CA GLU A 126 3.06 8.40 -3.84
C GLU A 126 4.37 9.09 -4.23
N ARG A 127 5.30 9.29 -3.29
CA ARG A 127 6.63 9.86 -3.56
C ARG A 127 7.54 8.90 -4.33
N LEU A 128 7.33 7.58 -4.26
CA LEU A 128 8.03 6.62 -5.12
C LEU A 128 7.49 6.62 -6.55
N PHE A 129 6.19 6.41 -6.70
CA PHE A 129 5.57 6.19 -8.02
C PHE A 129 5.25 7.50 -8.75
N GLY A 130 5.06 8.58 -8.01
CA GLY A 130 4.46 9.82 -8.50
C GLY A 130 2.95 9.69 -8.71
N LYS A 131 2.38 10.72 -9.35
CA LYS A 131 0.97 10.77 -9.78
C LYS A 131 0.87 10.61 -11.28
N ASN A 132 -0.34 10.43 -11.81
CA ASN A 132 -0.55 10.27 -13.26
C ASN A 132 0.12 11.36 -14.11
N GLU A 133 0.00 12.62 -13.69
CA GLU A 133 0.54 13.79 -14.40
C GLU A 133 2.02 14.09 -14.07
N SER A 134 2.57 13.43 -13.05
CA SER A 134 3.92 13.69 -12.53
C SER A 134 4.52 12.38 -12.01
N ARG A 135 4.70 11.43 -12.93
CA ARG A 135 5.23 10.09 -12.65
C ARG A 135 6.70 10.17 -12.25
N ARG A 136 7.09 9.35 -11.29
CA ARG A 136 8.47 9.20 -10.82
C ARG A 136 8.99 7.82 -11.25
N PHE A 137 8.94 6.83 -10.36
CA PHE A 137 9.29 5.44 -10.66
C PHE A 137 8.07 4.51 -10.62
N PRO A 138 7.03 4.74 -11.44
CA PRO A 138 5.84 3.89 -11.39
C PRO A 138 6.17 2.46 -11.82
N LEU A 139 5.21 1.56 -11.63
CA LEU A 139 5.30 0.21 -12.19
C LEU A 139 5.34 0.26 -13.72
N LEU A 140 6.10 -0.66 -14.32
CA LEU A 140 6.26 -0.77 -15.77
C LEU A 140 4.90 -1.03 -16.45
N PRO A 141 4.50 -0.23 -17.46
CA PRO A 141 3.27 -0.47 -18.19
C PRO A 141 3.22 -1.86 -18.84
N GLY A 142 2.15 -2.61 -18.59
CA GLY A 142 1.93 -3.98 -19.05
C GLY A 142 2.63 -5.05 -18.20
N ALA A 143 3.36 -4.68 -17.15
CA ALA A 143 3.96 -5.64 -16.24
C ALA A 143 2.90 -6.48 -15.52
N HIS A 144 3.25 -7.73 -15.26
CA HIS A 144 2.47 -8.59 -14.39
C HIS A 144 2.93 -8.34 -12.97
N VAL A 145 2.06 -7.77 -12.14
CA VAL A 145 2.41 -7.34 -10.79
C VAL A 145 1.50 -8.04 -9.82
N ILE A 146 2.11 -8.83 -8.95
CA ILE A 146 1.40 -9.45 -7.84
C ILE A 146 1.10 -8.37 -6.82
N CYS A 147 -0.13 -8.33 -6.32
CA CYS A 147 -0.58 -7.35 -5.35
C CYS A 147 -1.43 -8.01 -4.27
N ALA A 148 -1.25 -7.56 -3.03
CA ALA A 148 -2.28 -7.66 -2.01
C ALA A 148 -3.33 -6.60 -2.37
N THR A 149 -4.56 -6.97 -2.75
CA THR A 149 -5.50 -6.02 -3.35
C THR A 149 -6.97 -6.38 -3.14
N LYS A 150 -7.81 -5.34 -3.06
CA LYS A 150 -9.27 -5.46 -3.05
C LYS A 150 -9.92 -4.21 -3.65
N SER A 151 -11.08 -4.39 -4.28
CA SER A 151 -11.86 -3.27 -4.83
C SER A 151 -13.36 -3.49 -4.71
N ALA A 152 -14.10 -2.39 -4.58
CA ALA A 152 -15.56 -2.37 -4.59
C ALA A 152 -16.07 -1.28 -5.53
N THR A 153 -16.93 -1.66 -6.47
CA THR A 153 -17.53 -0.76 -7.46
C THR A 153 -19.04 -0.72 -7.29
N VAL A 154 -19.61 0.48 -7.19
CA VAL A 154 -21.02 0.67 -6.87
C VAL A 154 -21.59 1.94 -7.52
N PRO A 155 -22.83 1.92 -8.01
CA PRO A 155 -23.52 3.13 -8.45
C PRO A 155 -23.92 4.04 -7.27
N GLY A 156 -23.87 5.35 -7.47
CA GLY A 156 -24.41 6.33 -6.52
C GLY A 156 -25.94 6.42 -6.55
N PRO A 157 -26.57 7.08 -5.55
CA PRO A 157 -25.92 7.84 -4.47
C PRO A 157 -25.39 6.98 -3.31
N THR A 158 -24.11 7.08 -2.99
CA THR A 158 -23.46 6.35 -1.87
C THR A 158 -22.11 7.00 -1.52
N THR A 159 -21.46 6.54 -0.44
CA THR A 159 -20.04 6.82 -0.17
C THR A 159 -19.27 5.52 -0.31
N VAL A 160 -18.29 5.50 -1.23
CA VAL A 160 -17.34 4.38 -1.33
C VAL A 160 -16.20 4.57 -0.36
N TRP A 161 -15.62 3.47 0.12
CA TRP A 161 -14.47 3.49 1.01
C TRP A 161 -13.52 2.34 0.71
N SER A 162 -12.22 2.59 0.89
CA SER A 162 -11.16 1.59 0.93
C SER A 162 -10.34 1.75 2.20
N THR A 163 -9.85 0.65 2.74
CA THR A 163 -9.01 0.62 3.93
C THR A 163 -7.84 -0.34 3.73
N ILE A 164 -6.72 -0.02 4.36
CA ILE A 164 -5.55 -0.88 4.40
C ILE A 164 -4.96 -0.83 5.80
N ALA A 165 -4.48 -1.98 6.27
CA ALA A 165 -3.61 -2.07 7.42
C ALA A 165 -2.34 -2.85 7.10
N LEU A 166 -1.22 -2.45 7.70
CA LEU A 166 0.03 -3.20 7.75
C LEU A 166 0.37 -3.47 9.22
N ALA A 167 0.39 -4.75 9.59
CA ALA A 167 0.83 -5.21 10.89
C ALA A 167 2.28 -5.69 10.81
N ILE A 168 3.16 -5.09 11.61
CA ILE A 168 4.58 -5.43 11.63
C ILE A 168 4.79 -6.60 12.60
N ALA A 169 5.29 -7.72 12.09
CA ALA A 169 5.61 -8.87 12.94
C ALA A 169 6.72 -8.52 13.95
N ALA A 170 6.60 -9.03 15.17
CA ALA A 170 7.57 -8.78 16.23
C ALA A 170 8.91 -9.50 15.99
N ASP A 171 8.87 -10.67 15.33
CA ASP A 171 10.04 -11.43 14.89
C ASP A 171 10.00 -11.60 13.37
N ARG A 172 10.60 -10.64 12.65
CA ARG A 172 10.59 -10.62 11.16
C ARG A 172 11.63 -11.53 10.52
N ASP A 173 12.45 -12.21 11.33
CA ASP A 173 13.36 -13.25 10.85
C ASP A 173 12.65 -14.61 10.78
N ARG A 174 11.50 -14.73 11.44
CA ARG A 174 10.66 -15.94 11.47
C ARG A 174 9.29 -15.74 10.81
N ASP A 175 8.64 -14.62 11.10
CA ASP A 175 7.23 -14.40 10.79
C ASP A 175 7.05 -13.35 9.69
N SER A 176 5.97 -13.49 8.91
CA SER A 176 5.58 -12.50 7.91
C SER A 176 4.80 -11.36 8.56
N SER A 177 5.06 -10.13 8.11
CA SER A 177 4.14 -9.01 8.35
C SER A 177 2.88 -9.18 7.51
N LEU A 178 1.76 -8.63 7.97
CA LEU A 178 0.43 -8.88 7.41
C LEU A 178 -0.16 -7.59 6.84
N PHE A 179 -0.69 -7.66 5.62
CA PHE A 179 -1.61 -6.68 5.09
C PHE A 179 -3.05 -7.12 5.36
N ILE A 180 -3.93 -6.18 5.68
CA ILE A 180 -5.38 -6.40 5.66
C ILE A 180 -6.00 -5.31 4.80
N GLU A 181 -6.69 -5.74 3.76
CA GLU A 181 -7.37 -4.88 2.81
C GLU A 181 -8.87 -5.06 2.91
N ASP A 182 -9.60 -3.95 2.92
CA ASP A 182 -11.05 -4.02 2.75
C ASP A 182 -11.57 -2.83 1.95
N CYS A 183 -12.75 -3.01 1.38
CA CYS A 183 -13.41 -1.99 0.59
C CYS A 183 -14.92 -2.22 0.61
N GLY A 184 -15.67 -1.14 0.49
CA GLY A 184 -17.11 -1.23 0.43
C GLY A 184 -17.76 0.12 0.20
N HIS A 185 -19.02 0.20 0.60
CA HIS A 185 -19.76 1.44 0.54
C HIS A 185 -20.77 1.51 1.70
N PHE A 186 -21.26 2.71 1.97
CA PHE A 186 -22.42 2.92 2.83
C PHE A 186 -23.30 4.01 2.25
N GLU A 187 -24.60 3.95 2.54
CA GLU A 187 -25.55 4.99 2.14
C GLU A 187 -25.13 6.34 2.71
N VAL A 188 -25.44 7.42 1.98
CA VAL A 188 -25.06 8.78 2.39
C VAL A 188 -25.68 9.10 3.75
N SER A 189 -24.83 9.16 4.76
CA SER A 189 -25.18 9.55 6.13
C SER A 189 -24.66 10.95 6.44
N GLY A 190 -25.15 11.55 7.53
CA GLY A 190 -24.59 12.80 8.04
C GLY A 190 -23.11 12.63 8.45
N GLU A 191 -22.36 13.73 8.47
CA GLU A 191 -20.91 13.74 8.74
C GLU A 191 -20.52 12.97 10.01
N THR A 192 -21.26 13.14 11.10
CA THR A 192 -21.02 12.43 12.38
C THR A 192 -21.13 10.91 12.23
N GLU A 193 -22.17 10.42 11.56
CA GLU A 193 -22.38 8.99 11.37
C GLU A 193 -21.31 8.39 10.44
N ALA A 194 -20.85 9.15 9.42
CA ALA A 194 -19.74 8.73 8.58
C ALA A 194 -18.44 8.55 9.39
N VAL A 195 -18.13 9.50 10.28
CA VAL A 195 -16.96 9.40 11.16
C VAL A 195 -17.03 8.17 12.06
N GLU A 196 -18.17 7.93 12.72
CA GLU A 196 -18.36 6.77 13.60
C GLU A 196 -18.20 5.44 12.83
N ARG A 197 -18.77 5.35 11.63
CA ARG A 197 -18.63 4.17 10.76
C ARG A 197 -17.18 3.91 10.39
N LEU A 198 -16.43 4.95 10.03
CA LEU A 198 -15.02 4.84 9.65
C LEU A 198 -14.12 4.49 10.84
N SER A 199 -14.38 5.05 12.03
CA SER A 199 -13.69 4.64 13.27
C SER A 199 -13.98 3.18 13.62
N THR A 200 -15.23 2.73 13.49
CA THR A 200 -15.60 1.33 13.72
C THR A 200 -14.91 0.39 12.73
N MET A 201 -14.83 0.79 11.47
CA MET A 201 -14.12 0.05 10.42
C MET A 201 -12.64 -0.12 10.76
N LEU A 202 -11.93 0.94 11.18
CA LEU A 202 -10.53 0.84 11.59
C LEU A 202 -10.34 -0.10 12.80
N SER A 203 -11.25 -0.06 13.77
CA SER A 203 -11.24 -0.97 14.91
C SER A 203 -11.43 -2.44 14.48
N ASN A 204 -12.36 -2.69 13.55
CA ASN A 204 -12.60 -4.02 13.00
C ASN A 204 -11.40 -4.54 12.22
N VAL A 205 -10.74 -3.68 11.43
CA VAL A 205 -9.50 -4.04 10.72
C VAL A 205 -8.39 -4.41 11.70
N ALA A 206 -8.17 -3.60 12.74
CA ALA A 206 -7.18 -3.93 13.79
C ALA A 206 -7.53 -5.23 14.54
N THR A 207 -8.81 -5.48 14.80
CA THR A 207 -9.29 -6.73 15.40
C THR A 207 -9.02 -7.92 14.48
N SER A 208 -9.25 -7.78 13.16
CA SER A 208 -8.95 -8.83 12.20
C SER A 208 -7.46 -9.15 12.12
N VAL A 209 -6.59 -8.14 12.22
CA VAL A 209 -5.13 -8.34 12.33
C VAL A 209 -4.80 -9.21 13.54
N ALA A 210 -5.35 -8.87 14.71
CA ALA A 210 -5.10 -9.63 15.94
C ALA A 210 -5.54 -11.09 15.80
N LEU A 211 -6.78 -11.32 15.35
CA LEU A 211 -7.32 -12.67 15.12
C LEU A 211 -6.50 -13.47 14.11
N CYS A 212 -6.10 -12.86 12.98
CA CYS A 212 -5.23 -13.52 12.01
C CYS A 212 -3.85 -13.87 12.58
N GLY A 213 -3.32 -13.03 13.49
CA GLY A 213 -2.08 -13.32 14.21
C GLY A 213 -2.25 -14.46 15.21
N GLU A 214 -3.37 -14.50 15.94
CA GLU A 214 -3.69 -15.58 16.88
C GLU A 214 -3.82 -16.93 16.16
N ASP A 215 -4.56 -16.97 15.05
CA ASP A 215 -4.75 -18.16 14.23
C ASP A 215 -3.43 -18.73 13.68
N GLN A 216 -2.45 -17.85 13.40
CA GLN A 216 -1.16 -18.22 12.82
C GLN A 216 -0.02 -18.31 13.85
N GLY A 217 -0.28 -17.97 15.11
CA GLY A 217 0.76 -17.88 16.15
C GLY A 217 1.77 -16.75 15.94
N VAL A 218 1.40 -15.69 15.23
CA VAL A 218 2.27 -14.55 14.89
C VAL A 218 1.97 -13.35 15.79
N ARG A 219 2.98 -12.89 16.52
CA ARG A 219 2.90 -11.66 17.31
C ARG A 219 3.21 -10.45 16.44
N TYR A 220 2.37 -9.43 16.49
CA TYR A 220 2.61 -8.14 15.85
C TYR A 220 3.00 -7.09 16.91
N GLU A 221 3.95 -6.23 16.60
CA GLU A 221 4.40 -5.17 17.53
C GLU A 221 3.67 -3.84 17.34
N LYS A 222 3.13 -3.58 16.14
CA LYS A 222 2.35 -2.39 15.79
C LYS A 222 1.58 -2.58 14.50
N VAL A 223 0.56 -1.75 14.30
CA VAL A 223 -0.24 -1.70 13.07
C VAL A 223 -0.25 -0.28 12.53
N PHE A 224 -0.11 -0.12 11.22
CA PHE A 224 -0.41 1.13 10.50
C PHE A 224 -1.71 0.93 9.73
N ALA A 225 -2.75 1.70 10.03
CA ALA A 225 -4.06 1.56 9.39
C ALA A 225 -4.65 2.91 8.98
N GLY A 226 -5.50 2.90 7.96
CA GLY A 226 -6.20 4.08 7.50
C GLY A 226 -7.08 3.78 6.30
N PHE A 227 -7.80 4.81 5.84
CA PHE A 227 -8.81 4.66 4.80
C PHE A 227 -8.83 5.85 3.84
N ARG A 228 -9.54 5.67 2.72
CA ARG A 228 -9.98 6.75 1.83
C ARG A 228 -11.47 6.59 1.58
N THR A 229 -12.17 7.72 1.41
CA THR A 229 -13.60 7.74 1.08
C THR A 229 -13.87 8.71 -0.05
N GLU A 230 -14.93 8.44 -0.81
CA GLU A 230 -15.42 9.38 -1.82
C GLU A 230 -16.94 9.32 -1.93
N ALA A 231 -17.57 10.50 -1.91
CA ALA A 231 -18.99 10.63 -2.19
C ALA A 231 -19.26 10.42 -3.69
N ILE A 232 -20.15 9.47 -3.99
CA ILE A 232 -20.59 9.14 -5.33
C ILE A 232 -22.02 9.65 -5.48
N PRO A 233 -22.24 10.78 -6.18
CA PRO A 233 -23.57 11.33 -6.34
C PRO A 233 -24.44 10.49 -7.28
N GLU A 234 -25.74 10.80 -7.31
CA GLU A 234 -26.64 10.24 -8.32
C GLU A 234 -26.11 10.52 -9.73
N GLY A 235 -26.26 9.53 -10.63
CA GLY A 235 -25.71 9.63 -11.99
C GLY A 235 -24.20 9.38 -12.08
N TYR A 236 -23.56 8.82 -11.04
CA TYR A 236 -22.16 8.39 -11.09
C TYR A 236 -22.00 6.91 -10.64
N VAL A 237 -20.90 6.30 -11.05
CA VAL A 237 -20.38 5.03 -10.53
C VAL A 237 -19.04 5.30 -9.86
N GLY A 238 -18.85 4.77 -8.66
CA GLY A 238 -17.61 4.89 -7.92
C GLY A 238 -16.94 3.54 -7.71
N CYS A 239 -15.62 3.56 -7.59
CA CYS A 239 -14.77 2.45 -7.23
C CYS A 239 -13.87 2.88 -6.06
N ALA A 240 -13.76 2.02 -5.05
CA ALA A 240 -12.73 2.11 -4.03
C ALA A 240 -11.71 1.00 -4.25
N LEU A 241 -10.43 1.33 -4.12
CA LEU A 241 -9.29 0.43 -4.32
C LEU A 241 -8.32 0.53 -3.14
N THR A 242 -7.84 -0.64 -2.73
CA THR A 242 -6.76 -0.82 -1.75
C THR A 242 -5.78 -1.81 -2.36
N CYS A 243 -4.50 -1.47 -2.38
CA CYS A 243 -3.51 -2.26 -3.09
C CYS A 243 -2.11 -2.07 -2.49
N ALA A 244 -1.40 -3.18 -2.28
CA ALA A 244 0.03 -3.22 -1.97
C ALA A 244 0.76 -4.08 -3.02
N PRO A 245 1.34 -3.47 -4.08
CA PRO A 245 2.15 -4.20 -5.05
C PRO A 245 3.41 -4.78 -4.42
N TYR A 246 3.79 -5.98 -4.88
CA TYR A 246 5.10 -6.58 -4.62
C TYR A 246 6.01 -6.31 -5.82
N LEU A 247 7.03 -5.49 -5.60
CA LEU A 247 7.84 -4.93 -6.68
C LEU A 247 9.34 -5.09 -6.47
N VAL A 248 10.08 -4.85 -7.55
CA VAL A 248 11.51 -4.55 -7.54
C VAL A 248 11.71 -3.10 -8.00
N LEU A 249 12.66 -2.40 -7.38
CA LEU A 249 12.91 -0.98 -7.60
C LEU A 249 13.52 -0.72 -8.98
N ALA A 250 13.20 0.45 -9.54
CA ALA A 250 13.93 1.02 -10.66
C ALA A 250 15.38 1.31 -10.27
N LYS A 251 16.35 1.19 -11.20
CA LYS A 251 17.76 1.48 -10.88
C LYS A 251 17.99 2.92 -10.47
N ASN A 252 17.30 3.87 -11.09
CA ASN A 252 17.43 5.30 -10.79
C ASN A 252 16.71 5.69 -9.49
N ALA A 253 15.94 4.79 -8.87
CA ALA A 253 15.46 4.96 -7.51
C ALA A 253 16.56 4.73 -6.46
N ILE A 254 17.74 4.21 -6.85
CA ILE A 254 18.88 4.03 -5.97
C ILE A 254 19.82 5.24 -6.09
N PRO A 255 20.29 5.84 -4.98
CA PRO A 255 21.28 6.90 -5.01
C PRO A 255 22.52 6.53 -5.83
N ASN A 256 22.94 7.43 -6.70
CA ASN A 256 24.00 7.14 -7.67
C ASN A 256 25.31 6.71 -6.97
N GLY A 257 25.88 5.60 -7.43
CA GLY A 257 27.12 5.03 -6.90
C GLY A 257 26.99 4.34 -5.52
N GLN A 258 25.78 4.24 -4.97
CA GLN A 258 25.51 3.52 -3.72
C GLN A 258 24.93 2.13 -3.97
N PRO A 259 25.15 1.15 -3.07
CA PRO A 259 24.42 -0.11 -3.11
C PRO A 259 22.94 0.13 -2.75
N PRO A 260 21.98 -0.67 -3.25
CA PRO A 260 20.56 -0.50 -2.94
C PRO A 260 20.26 -0.50 -1.43
N SER A 261 20.99 -1.31 -0.67
CA SER A 261 20.92 -1.34 0.79
C SER A 261 21.24 -0.02 1.50
N SER A 262 21.80 1.00 0.82
CA SER A 262 21.93 2.34 1.41
C SER A 262 20.58 2.96 1.74
N LEU A 263 19.49 2.53 1.09
CA LEU A 263 18.14 3.01 1.37
C LEU A 263 17.66 2.68 2.80
N LEU A 264 18.29 1.71 3.47
CA LEU A 264 17.98 1.36 4.87
C LEU A 264 18.31 2.49 5.85
N ASP A 265 19.30 3.32 5.48
CA ASP A 265 19.82 4.37 6.34
C ASP A 265 19.26 5.76 5.98
N LEU A 266 18.46 5.85 4.90
CA LEU A 266 17.90 7.11 4.41
C LEU A 266 16.48 7.32 4.94
N SER A 267 16.20 8.55 5.35
CA SER A 267 14.81 9.01 5.39
C SER A 267 14.26 9.18 3.98
N LEU A 268 12.94 9.29 3.85
CA LEU A 268 12.31 9.52 2.56
C LEU A 268 12.73 10.85 1.95
N THR A 269 12.88 11.89 2.78
CA THR A 269 13.35 13.21 2.33
C THR A 269 14.83 13.18 1.93
N ASP A 270 15.68 12.48 2.69
CA ASP A 270 17.09 12.32 2.31
C ASP A 270 17.25 11.50 1.02
N TRP A 271 16.40 10.50 0.81
CA TRP A 271 16.35 9.73 -0.43
C TRP A 271 16.05 10.61 -1.63
N GLU A 272 14.96 11.40 -1.60
CA GLU A 272 14.61 12.31 -2.70
C GLU A 272 15.75 13.27 -3.04
N ALA A 273 16.34 13.90 -2.02
CA ALA A 273 17.47 14.78 -2.18
C ALA A 273 18.68 14.06 -2.82
N ALA A 274 18.94 12.81 -2.44
CA ALA A 274 20.06 12.02 -2.95
C ALA A 274 19.90 11.61 -4.43
N ILE A 275 18.68 11.52 -4.94
CA ILE A 275 18.39 11.21 -6.35
C ILE A 275 17.94 12.43 -7.16
N GLY A 276 17.92 13.62 -6.55
CA GLY A 276 17.60 14.88 -7.23
C GLY A 276 16.12 15.07 -7.52
N LEU A 277 15.23 14.52 -6.69
CA LEU A 277 13.80 14.83 -6.71
C LEU A 277 13.50 15.99 -5.74
N GLU A 278 12.66 16.93 -6.19
CA GLU A 278 12.03 17.98 -5.37
C GLU A 278 10.54 17.66 -5.14
#